data_AF-A0A940XDQ6-F1
#
_entry.id   AF-A0A940XDQ6-F1
#
_cell.length_a   1.000
_cell.length_b   1.000
_cell.length_c   1.000
_cell.angle_alpha   90.00
_cell.angle_beta   90.00
_cell.angle_gamma   90.00
#
_symmetry.space_group_name_H-M   'P 1'
#
loop_
_entity.id
_entity.type
_entity.pdbx_description
1 polymer ?
#
loop_
_entity_poly.entity_id
_entity_poly.type
_entity_poly.pdbx_seq_one_letter_code
_entity_poly.pdbx_strand_id
1 'polypeptide(L)'
;MNEYLSVKLKLISFFSMIMVVFLHSYNLVINLTSGTVLVDQGYSTFIQNFISQGIARVAVPLFFSISGYLFFLNSRGELKEFILKFNKRLKTIVIPYLFWSIFCLLLFLIMQSIPQLAIFFTNKHVIDYTVSEFISSVFINPIPYQLWFLRDLMILVVLSPILFYLIKKFSYFALVVFMVAWFLDFNFIFFSNESLLFLLLVYL
;
A
#
# COMPACT_ATOMS: atom_id res chain seq x y z
N MET A 1 -9.08 -21.02 -13.33
CA MET A 1 -7.68 -20.60 -13.59
C MET A 1 -6.87 -21.87 -13.79
N ASN A 2 -6.11 -21.99 -14.87
CA ASN A 2 -5.25 -23.16 -15.07
C ASN A 2 -3.99 -23.06 -14.20
N GLU A 3 -3.30 -24.18 -14.03
CA GLU A 3 -2.09 -24.26 -13.21
C GLU A 3 -0.97 -23.38 -13.76
N TYR A 4 -0.78 -23.37 -15.08
CA TYR A 4 0.23 -22.57 -15.77
C TYR A 4 0.16 -21.07 -15.43
N LEU A 5 -1.04 -20.48 -15.47
CA LEU A 5 -1.23 -19.07 -15.13
C LEU A 5 -0.99 -18.82 -13.63
N SER A 6 -1.43 -19.74 -12.77
CA SER A 6 -1.20 -19.67 -11.33
C SER A 6 0.29 -19.60 -11.01
N VAL A 7 1.12 -20.44 -11.64
CA VAL A 7 2.58 -20.46 -11.46
C VAL A 7 3.21 -19.13 -11.91
N LYS A 8 2.81 -18.60 -13.07
CA LYS A 8 3.31 -17.30 -13.55
C LYS A 8 3.01 -16.16 -12.58
N LEU A 9 1.76 -16.07 -12.09
CA LEU A 9 1.37 -15.04 -11.13
C LEU A 9 2.16 -15.16 -9.82
N LYS A 10 2.41 -16.39 -9.35
CA LYS A 10 3.25 -16.62 -8.16
C LYS A 10 4.70 -16.17 -8.39
N LEU A 11 5.29 -16.47 -9.54
CA LEU A 11 6.64 -16.04 -9.88
C LEU A 11 6.76 -14.51 -9.97
N ILE A 12 5.82 -13.85 -10.66
CA ILE A 12 5.79 -12.38 -10.75
C ILE A 12 5.64 -11.78 -9.35
N SER A 13 4.74 -12.33 -8.52
CA SER A 13 4.55 -11.88 -7.14
C SER A 13 5.82 -12.06 -6.30
N PHE A 14 6.53 -13.18 -6.49
CA PHE A 14 7.79 -13.43 -5.78
C PHE A 14 8.86 -12.39 -6.10
N PHE A 15 9.10 -12.10 -7.38
CA PHE A 15 10.04 -11.05 -7.77
C PHE A 15 9.58 -9.66 -7.32
N SER A 16 8.27 -9.39 -7.37
CA SER A 16 7.70 -8.13 -6.88
C SER A 16 7.90 -7.97 -5.37
N MET A 17 7.82 -9.05 -4.57
CA MET A 17 8.12 -9.00 -3.13
C MET A 17 9.58 -8.60 -2.88
N ILE A 18 10.53 -9.15 -3.65
CA ILE A 18 11.95 -8.78 -3.56
C ILE A 18 12.14 -7.30 -3.90
N MET A 19 11.48 -6.81 -4.95
CA MET A 19 11.50 -5.40 -5.32
C MET A 19 10.95 -4.50 -4.21
N VAL A 20 9.84 -4.87 -3.55
CA VAL A 20 9.31 -4.10 -2.41
C VAL A 20 10.32 -3.99 -1.27
N VAL A 21 11.11 -5.03 -1.00
CA VAL A 21 12.20 -4.96 -0.02
C VAL A 21 13.24 -3.91 -0.43
N PHE A 22 13.65 -3.87 -1.70
CA PHE A 22 14.57 -2.84 -2.20
C PHE A 22 13.97 -1.43 -2.17
N LEU A 23 12.67 -1.29 -2.45
CA LEU A 23 11.96 -0.02 -2.38
C LEU A 23 12.02 0.59 -0.97
N HIS A 24 11.87 -0.23 0.07
CA HIS A 24 11.88 0.22 1.47
C HIS A 24 13.28 0.22 2.13
N SER A 25 14.28 -0.40 1.49
CA SER A 25 15.68 -0.36 1.95
C SER A 25 16.40 0.94 1.55
N TYR A 26 15.75 1.79 0.76
CA TYR A 26 16.29 3.07 0.31
C TYR A 26 16.48 4.05 1.49
N ASN A 27 17.73 4.42 1.79
CA ASN A 27 18.05 5.25 2.94
C ASN A 27 19.06 6.36 2.59
N LEU A 28 18.65 7.29 1.73
CA LEU A 28 19.50 8.41 1.29
C LEU A 28 19.40 9.67 2.16
N VAL A 29 18.49 9.70 3.13
CA VAL A 29 18.33 10.82 4.05
C VAL A 29 18.38 10.29 5.47
N ILE A 30 19.50 10.52 6.15
CA ILE A 30 19.66 10.21 7.57
C ILE A 30 19.36 11.49 8.35
N ASN A 31 18.17 11.55 8.94
CA ASN A 31 17.80 12.64 9.84
C ASN A 31 18.43 12.37 11.21
N LEU A 32 19.56 13.03 11.49
CA LEU A 32 20.15 13.06 12.82
C LEU A 32 19.59 14.26 13.58
N THR A 33 19.46 14.14 14.91
CA THR A 33 19.01 15.23 15.79
C THR A 33 19.87 16.49 15.71
N SER A 34 21.10 16.38 15.18
CA SER A 34 22.08 17.45 14.98
C SER A 34 22.07 18.07 13.56
N GLY A 35 21.16 17.66 12.68
CA GLY A 35 21.02 18.20 11.32
C GLY A 35 20.87 17.12 10.25
N THR A 36 20.48 17.53 9.04
CA THR A 36 20.39 16.63 7.88
C THR A 36 21.77 16.41 7.28
N VAL A 37 22.31 15.20 7.38
CA VAL A 37 23.52 14.83 6.63
C VAL A 37 23.08 14.41 5.23
N LEU A 38 23.38 15.26 4.25
CA LEU A 38 23.23 14.90 2.84
C LEU A 38 24.37 13.94 2.49
N VAL A 39 24.03 12.70 2.14
CA VAL A 39 25.01 11.75 1.60
C VAL A 39 25.45 12.27 0.23
N ASP A 40 26.77 12.37 0.03
CA ASP A 40 27.37 12.87 -1.21
C ASP A 40 26.80 12.16 -2.45
N GLN A 41 26.57 12.90 -3.54
CA GLN A 41 25.90 12.41 -4.75
C GLN A 41 26.83 11.56 -5.63
N GLY A 42 27.38 10.48 -5.06
CA GLY A 42 28.26 9.54 -5.73
C GLY A 42 27.54 8.33 -6.35
N TYR A 43 28.32 7.34 -6.80
CA TYR A 43 27.77 6.10 -7.41
C TYR A 43 26.79 5.34 -6.50
N SER A 44 26.98 5.40 -5.18
CA SER A 44 26.07 4.75 -4.22
C SER A 44 24.65 5.33 -4.28
N THR A 45 24.51 6.66 -4.35
CA THR A 45 23.19 7.31 -4.43
C THR A 45 22.54 7.03 -5.77
N PHE A 46 23.32 7.03 -6.86
CA PHE A 46 22.83 6.65 -8.19
C PHE A 46 22.29 5.21 -8.22
N ILE A 47 23.05 4.24 -7.72
CA ILE A 47 22.63 2.82 -7.70
C ILE A 47 21.37 2.64 -6.87
N GLN A 48 21.30 3.25 -5.68
CA GLN A 48 20.12 3.19 -4.83
C GLN A 48 18.89 3.83 -5.48
N ASN A 49 19.06 5.00 -6.12
CA ASN A 49 17.97 5.65 -6.85
C ASN A 49 17.51 4.80 -8.05
N PHE A 50 18.43 4.28 -8.84
CA PHE A 50 18.11 3.47 -10.02
C PHE A 50 17.36 2.19 -9.64
N ILE A 51 17.83 1.46 -8.62
CA ILE A 51 17.22 0.22 -8.18
C ILE A 51 15.89 0.50 -7.45
N SER A 52 15.92 1.31 -6.38
CA SER A 52 14.75 1.48 -5.51
C SER A 52 13.70 2.42 -6.11
N GLN A 53 14.11 3.57 -6.66
CA GLN A 53 13.18 4.57 -7.19
C GLN A 53 12.86 4.35 -8.68
N GLY A 54 13.73 3.68 -9.43
CA GLY A 54 13.48 3.32 -10.82
C GLY A 54 12.76 1.98 -10.95
N ILE A 55 13.51 0.88 -10.76
CA ILE A 55 13.03 -0.48 -11.07
C ILE A 55 12.00 -0.96 -10.05
N ALA A 56 12.30 -0.85 -8.75
CA ALA A 56 11.49 -1.47 -7.71
C ALA A 56 10.10 -0.85 -7.54
N ARG A 57 9.91 0.41 -7.94
CA ARG A 57 8.60 1.08 -7.91
C ARG A 57 7.54 0.34 -8.73
N VAL A 58 7.92 -0.41 -9.75
CA VAL A 58 6.99 -1.19 -10.59
C VAL A 58 6.30 -2.32 -9.80
N ALA A 59 6.83 -2.73 -8.65
CA ALA A 59 6.24 -3.79 -7.84
C ALA A 59 4.85 -3.44 -7.29
N VAL A 60 4.66 -2.20 -6.85
CA VAL A 60 3.38 -1.71 -6.29
C VAL A 60 2.23 -1.79 -7.31
N PRO A 61 2.34 -1.20 -8.52
CA PRO A 61 1.28 -1.32 -9.53
C PRO A 61 1.06 -2.77 -9.97
N LEU A 62 2.12 -3.58 -10.08
CA LEU A 62 1.97 -5.01 -10.39
C LEU A 62 1.12 -5.74 -9.33
N PHE A 63 1.35 -5.50 -8.04
CA PHE A 63 0.56 -6.12 -6.99
C PHE A 63 -0.90 -5.67 -7.02
N PHE A 64 -1.19 -4.40 -7.29
CA PHE A 64 -2.56 -3.92 -7.45
C PHE A 64 -3.23 -4.55 -8.67
N SER A 65 -2.55 -4.65 -9.81
CA SER A 65 -3.08 -5.31 -11.01
C SER A 65 -3.34 -6.80 -10.81
N ILE A 66 -2.42 -7.54 -10.18
CA ILE A 66 -2.63 -8.96 -9.85
C ILE A 66 -3.82 -9.10 -8.88
N SER A 67 -3.89 -8.23 -7.88
CA SER A 67 -4.98 -8.25 -6.90
C SER A 67 -6.33 -7.97 -7.54
N GLY A 68 -6.41 -6.98 -8.43
CA GLY A 68 -7.59 -6.64 -9.22
C GLY A 68 -8.00 -7.79 -10.14
N TYR A 69 -7.07 -8.33 -10.92
CA TYR A 69 -7.30 -9.50 -11.78
C TYR A 69 -7.93 -10.66 -10.99
N LEU A 70 -7.28 -11.10 -9.90
CA LEU A 70 -7.76 -12.21 -9.08
C LEU A 70 -9.08 -11.88 -8.36
N PHE A 71 -9.32 -10.61 -8.04
CA PHE A 71 -10.55 -10.19 -7.39
C PHE A 71 -11.74 -10.22 -8.35
N PHE A 72 -11.58 -9.71 -9.57
CA PHE A 72 -12.67 -9.66 -10.56
C PHE A 72 -12.78 -10.92 -11.43
N LEU A 73 -11.82 -11.85 -11.33
CA LEU A 73 -11.89 -13.13 -12.04
C LEU A 73 -13.23 -13.83 -11.78
N ASN A 74 -13.95 -14.14 -12.86
CA ASN A 74 -15.27 -14.77 -12.87
C ASN A 74 -16.37 -14.01 -12.08
N SER A 75 -16.22 -12.71 -11.83
CA SER A 75 -17.29 -11.90 -11.21
C SER A 75 -18.40 -11.60 -12.21
N ARG A 76 -19.65 -11.83 -11.83
CA ARG A 76 -20.85 -11.51 -12.63
C ARG A 76 -21.44 -10.15 -12.28
N GLY A 77 -20.95 -9.52 -11.21
CA GLY A 77 -21.40 -8.19 -10.76
C GLY A 77 -22.47 -8.25 -9.69
N GLU A 78 -22.80 -9.43 -9.16
CA GLU A 78 -23.76 -9.57 -8.08
C GLU A 78 -23.18 -9.12 -6.74
N LEU A 79 -23.92 -8.32 -5.96
CA LEU A 79 -23.48 -7.84 -4.65
C LEU A 79 -23.09 -8.99 -3.69
N LYS A 80 -23.80 -10.11 -3.76
CA LYS A 80 -23.51 -11.30 -2.94
C LYS A 80 -22.12 -11.88 -3.25
N GLU A 81 -21.69 -11.88 -4.50
CA GLU A 81 -20.35 -12.36 -4.88
C GLU A 81 -19.26 -11.47 -4.27
N PHE A 82 -19.42 -10.15 -4.31
CA PHE A 82 -18.47 -9.21 -3.71
C PHE A 82 -18.35 -9.39 -2.19
N ILE A 83 -19.48 -9.57 -1.50
CA ILE A 83 -19.50 -9.82 -0.04
C ILE A 83 -18.78 -11.13 0.29
N LEU A 84 -19.02 -12.21 -0.47
CA LEU A 84 -18.33 -13.49 -0.29
C LEU A 84 -16.82 -13.37 -0.53
N LYS A 85 -16.41 -12.64 -1.57
CA LYS A 85 -14.98 -12.39 -1.87
C LYS A 85 -14.33 -11.53 -0.78
N PHE A 86 -15.01 -10.53 -0.25
CA PHE A 86 -14.55 -9.72 0.88
C PHE A 86 -14.36 -10.57 2.14
N ASN A 87 -15.36 -11.36 2.52
CA ASN A 87 -15.30 -12.21 3.72
C ASN A 87 -14.13 -13.21 3.70
N LYS A 88 -13.82 -13.78 2.52
CA LYS A 88 -12.65 -14.66 2.36
C LYS A 88 -11.32 -13.94 2.60
N ARG A 89 -11.27 -12.63 2.35
CA ARG A 89 -10.07 -11.80 2.45
C ARG A 89 -9.92 -11.10 3.80
N LEU A 90 -10.98 -11.02 4.60
CA LEU A 90 -10.94 -10.46 5.96
C LEU A 90 -9.81 -11.08 6.79
N LYS A 91 -9.72 -12.42 6.78
CA LYS A 91 -8.73 -13.16 7.58
C LYS A 91 -7.29 -12.98 7.11
N THR A 92 -7.08 -12.69 5.83
CA THR A 92 -5.75 -12.60 5.22
C THR A 92 -5.27 -11.16 5.02
N ILE A 93 -6.16 -10.16 5.11
CA ILE A 93 -5.82 -8.75 4.92
C ILE A 93 -6.12 -7.94 6.19
N VAL A 94 -7.39 -7.93 6.65
CA VAL A 94 -7.81 -7.08 7.77
C VAL A 94 -7.18 -7.52 9.08
N ILE A 95 -7.20 -8.83 9.38
CA ILE A 95 -6.65 -9.34 10.64
C ILE A 95 -5.13 -9.06 10.73
N PRO A 96 -4.30 -9.41 9.74
CA PRO A 96 -2.88 -9.07 9.79
C PRO A 96 -2.61 -7.57 9.86
N TYR A 97 -3.36 -6.76 9.11
CA TYR A 97 -3.23 -5.30 9.14
C TYR A 97 -3.46 -4.76 10.55
N LEU A 98 -4.60 -5.07 11.17
CA LEU A 98 -4.91 -4.58 12.51
C LEU A 98 -3.93 -5.10 13.56
N PHE A 99 -3.53 -6.36 13.44
CA PHE A 99 -2.53 -6.96 14.32
C PHE A 99 -1.22 -6.16 14.29
N TRP A 100 -0.66 -5.92 13.10
CA TRP A 100 0.61 -5.20 12.96
C TRP A 100 0.50 -3.72 13.31
N SER A 101 -0.61 -3.06 12.96
CA SER A 101 -0.85 -1.66 13.35
C SER A 101 -0.86 -1.50 14.87
N ILE A 102 -1.62 -2.34 15.58
CA ILE A 102 -1.72 -2.29 17.04
C ILE A 102 -0.41 -2.73 17.69
N PHE A 103 0.21 -3.81 17.20
CA PHE A 103 1.46 -4.32 17.73
C PHE A 103 2.57 -3.27 17.69
N CYS A 104 2.77 -2.61 16.55
CA CYS A 104 3.79 -1.56 16.42
C CYS A 104 3.45 -0.32 17.24
N LEU A 105 2.17 0.03 17.38
CA LEU A 105 1.74 1.12 18.26
C LEU A 105 2.11 0.84 19.72
N LEU A 106 1.81 -0.37 20.20
CA LEU A 106 2.18 -0.81 21.56
C LEU A 106 3.70 -0.86 21.73
N LEU A 107 4.43 -1.36 20.74
CA LEU A 107 5.89 -1.37 20.76
C LEU A 107 6.47 0.05 20.88
N PHE A 108 5.93 1.01 20.12
CA PHE A 108 6.34 2.41 20.19
C PHE A 108 6.02 3.03 21.55
N LEU A 109 4.86 2.75 22.13
CA LEU A 109 4.52 3.19 23.50
C LEU A 109 5.53 2.67 24.53
N ILE A 110 5.92 1.40 24.45
CA ILE A 110 6.89 0.80 25.36
C ILE A 110 8.27 1.43 25.17
N MET A 111 8.74 1.56 23.93
CA MET A 111 10.05 2.14 23.63
C MET A 111 10.12 3.61 24.04
N GLN A 112 9.07 4.40 23.81
CA GLN A 112 9.02 5.81 24.21
C GLN A 112 8.93 6.02 25.73
N SER A 113 8.50 5.01 26.48
CA SER A 113 8.49 5.06 27.95
C SER A 113 9.89 4.94 28.55
N ILE A 114 10.89 4.52 27.77
CA ILE A 114 12.29 4.39 28.19
C ILE A 114 13.05 5.66 27.73
N PRO A 115 13.52 6.53 28.65
CA PRO A 115 14.12 7.82 28.29
C PRO A 115 15.28 7.73 27.29
N GLN A 116 16.10 6.67 27.37
CA GLN A 116 17.24 6.42 26.49
C GLN A 116 16.81 6.09 25.05
N LEU A 117 15.64 5.47 24.89
CA LEU A 117 15.09 5.12 23.58
C LEU A 117 14.19 6.23 23.02
N ALA A 118 13.52 6.98 23.89
CA ALA A 118 12.66 8.10 23.53
C ALA A 118 13.36 9.14 22.63
N ILE A 119 14.66 9.35 22.83
CA ILE A 119 15.48 10.31 22.07
C ILE A 119 15.52 10.00 20.56
N PHE A 120 15.32 8.74 20.16
CA PHE A 120 15.32 8.34 18.74
C PHE A 120 13.99 8.59 18.03
N PHE A 121 12.92 8.98 18.75
CA PHE A 121 11.62 9.29 18.16
C PHE A 121 11.52 10.80 17.93
N THR A 122 11.57 11.22 16.68
CA THR A 122 11.47 12.64 16.28
C THR A 122 10.04 13.13 16.11
N ASN A 123 9.10 12.21 15.87
CA ASN A 123 7.69 12.52 15.73
C ASN A 123 7.01 12.64 17.10
N LYS A 124 5.81 13.22 17.12
CA LYS A 124 4.95 13.30 18.30
C LYS A 124 4.88 11.95 19.02
N HIS A 125 5.09 11.96 20.34
CA HIS A 125 5.00 10.75 21.15
C HIS A 125 3.58 10.20 21.15
N VAL A 126 3.45 8.88 21.11
CA VAL A 126 2.15 8.19 21.03
C VAL A 126 1.31 8.45 22.28
N ILE A 127 1.96 8.70 23.43
CA ILE A 127 1.28 9.02 24.68
C ILE A 127 0.52 10.36 24.63
N ASP A 128 0.95 11.27 23.75
CA ASP A 128 0.36 12.59 23.57
C ASP A 128 -0.72 12.60 22.47
N TYR A 129 -1.07 11.43 21.92
CA TYR A 129 -2.08 11.34 20.86
C TYR A 129 -3.46 11.62 21.42
N THR A 130 -4.21 12.45 20.70
CA THR A 130 -5.66 12.55 20.84
C THR A 130 -6.33 11.23 20.43
N VAL A 131 -7.58 11.04 20.86
CA VAL A 131 -8.37 9.85 20.45
C VAL A 131 -8.45 9.72 18.92
N SER A 132 -8.55 10.84 18.20
CA SER A 132 -8.59 10.84 16.74
C SER A 132 -7.26 10.40 16.13
N GLU A 133 -6.13 10.89 16.63
CA GLU A 133 -4.80 10.48 16.17
C GLU A 133 -4.54 9.00 16.47
N PHE A 134 -4.97 8.52 17.64
CA PHE A 134 -4.87 7.11 18.00
C PHE A 134 -5.67 6.23 17.03
N ILE A 135 -6.94 6.54 16.77
CA ILE A 135 -7.78 5.81 15.82
C ILE A 135 -7.18 5.88 14.40
N SER A 136 -6.74 7.06 13.98
CA SER A 136 -6.07 7.26 12.69
C SER A 136 -4.83 6.38 12.58
N SER A 137 -4.01 6.29 13.63
CA SER A 137 -2.79 5.47 13.65
C SER A 137 -3.03 3.96 13.63
N VAL A 138 -4.27 3.51 13.83
CA VAL A 138 -4.64 2.10 13.69
C VAL A 138 -5.28 1.83 12.32
N PHE A 139 -6.18 2.71 11.87
CA PHE A 139 -7.04 2.44 10.72
C PHE A 139 -6.65 3.17 9.43
N ILE A 140 -6.08 4.37 9.53
CA ILE A 140 -5.85 5.25 8.37
C ILE A 140 -4.35 5.36 8.08
N ASN A 141 -3.56 5.81 9.03
CA ASN A 141 -2.12 6.06 8.85
C ASN A 141 -1.32 5.24 9.85
N PRO A 142 -1.16 3.93 9.61
CA PRO A 142 -0.46 3.04 10.53
C PRO A 142 0.99 3.46 10.71
N ILE A 143 1.50 3.30 11.93
CA ILE A 143 2.91 3.61 12.26
C ILE A 143 3.87 2.86 11.31
N PRO A 144 3.68 1.56 11.03
CA PRO A 144 4.35 0.90 9.93
C PRO A 144 3.75 1.39 8.60
N TYR A 145 4.37 2.42 8.02
CA TYR A 145 3.84 3.07 6.82
C TYR A 145 3.63 2.08 5.67
N GLN A 146 4.41 1.01 5.57
CA GLN A 146 4.32 -0.03 4.53
C GLN A 146 2.95 -0.72 4.48
N LEU A 147 2.17 -0.67 5.57
CA LEU A 147 0.81 -1.22 5.62
C LEU A 147 -0.21 -0.41 4.82
N TRP A 148 0.16 0.77 4.29
CA TRP A 148 -0.68 1.57 3.41
C TRP A 148 -1.22 0.76 2.22
N PHE A 149 -0.41 -0.15 1.66
CA PHE A 149 -0.81 -1.00 0.54
C PHE A 149 -1.99 -1.91 0.92
N LEU A 150 -1.95 -2.52 2.11
CA LEU A 150 -3.04 -3.37 2.60
C LEU A 150 -4.29 -2.54 2.89
N ARG A 151 -4.13 -1.34 3.46
CA ARG A 151 -5.23 -0.39 3.69
C ARG A 151 -5.96 -0.06 2.40
N ASP A 152 -5.24 0.37 1.38
CA ASP A 152 -5.83 0.72 0.09
C ASP A 152 -6.52 -0.48 -0.53
N LEU A 153 -5.92 -1.67 -0.46
CA LEU A 153 -6.54 -2.89 -0.95
C LEU A 153 -7.85 -3.22 -0.21
N MET A 154 -7.92 -3.03 1.11
CA MET A 154 -9.15 -3.22 1.88
C MET A 154 -10.24 -2.25 1.43
N ILE A 155 -9.91 -0.96 1.31
CA ILE A 155 -10.84 0.09 0.90
C ILE A 155 -11.35 -0.19 -0.51
N LEU A 156 -10.46 -0.49 -1.45
CA LEU A 156 -10.85 -0.78 -2.83
C LEU A 156 -11.67 -2.06 -2.97
N VAL A 157 -11.45 -3.08 -2.15
CA VAL A 157 -12.31 -4.26 -2.11
C VAL A 157 -13.71 -3.90 -1.61
N VAL A 158 -13.84 -3.04 -0.60
CA VAL A 158 -15.15 -2.58 -0.12
C VAL A 158 -15.86 -1.72 -1.17
N LEU A 159 -15.12 -0.87 -1.89
CA LEU A 159 -15.63 -0.03 -2.99
C LEU A 159 -15.83 -0.79 -4.30
N SER A 160 -15.30 -2.02 -4.41
CA SER A 160 -15.34 -2.81 -5.64
C SER A 160 -16.71 -2.98 -6.31
N PRO A 161 -17.86 -3.15 -5.62
CA PRO A 161 -19.15 -3.19 -6.30
C PRO A 161 -19.44 -1.88 -7.05
N ILE A 162 -19.16 -0.73 -6.43
CA ILE A 162 -19.37 0.59 -7.06
C ILE A 162 -18.42 0.76 -8.24
N LEU A 163 -17.15 0.42 -8.05
CA LEU A 163 -16.12 0.51 -9.10
C LEU A 163 -16.45 -0.40 -10.29
N PHE A 164 -16.97 -1.60 -10.05
CA PHE A 164 -17.42 -2.53 -11.09
C PHE A 164 -18.51 -1.92 -11.98
N TYR A 165 -19.54 -1.32 -11.37
CA TYR A 165 -20.61 -0.66 -12.13
C TYR A 165 -20.12 0.57 -12.88
N LEU A 166 -19.21 1.34 -12.28
CA LEU A 166 -18.63 2.52 -12.90
C LEU A 166 -17.85 2.16 -14.16
N ILE A 167 -16.98 1.14 -14.11
CA ILE A 167 -16.23 0.72 -15.30
C ILE A 167 -17.15 0.06 -16.32
N LYS A 168 -18.15 -0.73 -15.91
CA LYS A 168 -19.08 -1.31 -16.88
C LYS A 168 -19.88 -0.25 -17.64
N LYS A 169 -20.19 0.88 -16.99
CA LYS A 169 -20.96 1.98 -17.60
C LYS A 169 -20.10 2.90 -18.46
N PHE A 170 -18.89 3.25 -18.01
CA PHE A 170 -18.04 4.27 -18.65
C PHE A 170 -16.81 3.68 -19.37
N SER A 171 -16.53 2.39 -19.19
CA SER A 171 -15.47 1.60 -19.84
C SER A 171 -14.14 2.37 -19.92
N TYR A 172 -13.62 2.58 -21.13
CA TYR A 172 -12.35 3.29 -21.37
C TYR A 172 -12.32 4.73 -20.86
N PHE A 173 -13.46 5.44 -20.82
CA PHE A 173 -13.48 6.83 -20.32
C PHE A 173 -13.09 6.90 -18.86
N ALA A 174 -13.61 6.00 -18.01
CA ALA A 174 -13.23 5.93 -16.60
C ALA A 174 -11.73 5.65 -16.44
N LEU A 175 -11.16 4.76 -17.27
CA LEU A 175 -9.73 4.45 -17.22
C LEU A 175 -8.88 5.66 -17.59
N VAL A 176 -9.24 6.39 -18.66
CA VAL A 176 -8.52 7.61 -19.06
C VAL A 176 -8.57 8.66 -17.96
N VAL A 177 -9.72 8.86 -17.32
CA VAL A 177 -9.84 9.79 -16.19
C VAL A 177 -8.91 9.39 -15.03
N PHE A 178 -8.88 8.11 -14.66
CA PHE A 178 -7.99 7.64 -13.59
C PHE A 178 -6.51 7.69 -13.98
N MET A 179 -6.19 7.46 -15.25
CA MET A 179 -4.83 7.58 -15.76
C MET A 179 -4.35 9.03 -15.73
N VAL A 180 -5.20 9.98 -16.12
CA VAL A 180 -4.91 11.41 -16.01
C VAL A 180 -4.79 11.84 -14.54
N ALA A 181 -5.69 11.39 -13.66
CA ALA A 181 -5.61 11.68 -12.24
C ALA A 181 -4.32 11.13 -11.59
N TRP A 182 -3.87 9.96 -12.04
CA TRP A 182 -2.59 9.39 -11.62
C TRP A 182 -1.41 10.21 -12.14
N PHE A 183 -1.42 10.60 -13.42
CA PHE A 183 -0.36 11.41 -14.02
C PHE A 183 -0.25 12.82 -13.41
N LEU A 184 -1.36 13.38 -12.92
CA LEU A 184 -1.42 14.68 -12.26
C LEU A 184 -1.16 14.61 -10.75
N ASP A 185 -0.75 13.45 -10.21
CA ASP A 185 -0.53 13.22 -8.78
C ASP A 185 -1.71 13.65 -7.90
N PHE A 186 -2.94 13.39 -8.37
CA PHE A 186 -4.14 13.74 -7.61
C PHE A 186 -4.24 12.91 -6.33
N ASN A 187 -4.28 13.56 -5.18
CA ASN A 187 -4.37 12.91 -3.88
C ASN A 187 -5.83 12.65 -3.49
N PHE A 188 -6.22 11.38 -3.42
CA PHE A 188 -7.46 11.00 -2.75
C PHE A 188 -7.26 10.95 -1.23
N ILE A 189 -8.33 11.19 -0.48
CA ILE A 189 -8.27 11.34 0.98
C ILE A 189 -7.93 10.01 1.69
N PHE A 190 -8.41 8.88 1.14
CA PHE A 190 -8.41 7.60 1.86
C PHE A 190 -7.52 6.52 1.23
N PHE A 191 -7.16 6.65 -0.04
CA PHE A 191 -6.35 5.67 -0.78
C PHE A 191 -5.52 6.38 -1.84
N SER A 192 -4.52 5.72 -2.39
CA SER A 192 -3.64 6.28 -3.43
C SER A 192 -4.28 6.23 -4.82
N ASN A 193 -3.98 7.21 -5.67
CA ASN A 193 -4.38 7.21 -7.08
C ASN A 193 -3.85 5.98 -7.85
N GLU A 194 -2.63 5.53 -7.55
CA GLU A 194 -2.03 4.33 -8.14
C GLU A 194 -2.83 3.07 -7.81
N SER A 195 -3.23 2.89 -6.54
CA SER A 195 -3.99 1.72 -6.12
C SER A 195 -5.28 1.56 -6.93
N LEU A 196 -5.99 2.66 -7.14
CA LEU A 196 -7.24 2.68 -7.89
C LEU A 196 -7.01 2.40 -9.38
N LEU A 197 -6.06 3.08 -10.02
CA LEU A 197 -5.78 2.90 -11.44
C LEU A 197 -5.39 1.44 -11.75
N PHE A 198 -4.39 0.92 -11.03
CA PHE A 198 -3.79 -0.38 -11.36
C PHE A 198 -4.67 -1.56 -10.97
N LEU A 199 -5.53 -1.42 -9.95
CA LEU A 199 -6.54 -2.43 -9.61
C LEU A 199 -7.63 -2.53 -10.68
N LEU A 200 -7.98 -1.42 -11.32
CA LEU A 200 -9.05 -1.33 -12.31
C LEU A 200 -8.58 -1.56 -13.75
N LEU A 201 -7.29 -1.39 -14.02
CA LEU A 201 -6.67 -1.57 -15.33
C LEU A 201 -7.02 -2.92 -15.97
N VAL A 202 -7.13 -3.98 -15.16
CA VAL A 202 -7.32 -5.36 -15.63
C VAL A 202 -8.79 -5.72 -15.89
N TYR A 203 -9.69 -4.74 -15.82
CA TYR A 203 -11.13 -4.98 -15.98
C TYR A 203 -11.63 -4.85 -17.43
N LEU A 204 -10.86 -4.18 -18.30
CA LEU A 204 -11.19 -3.96 -19.72
C LEU A 204 -10.50 -4.98 -20.61
#